data_AF-A0A1I1N6C5-F1
#
_entry.id   AF-A0A1I1N6C5-F1
#
_cell.length_a   1.000
_cell.length_b   1.000
_cell.length_c   1.000
_cell.angle_alpha   90.00
_cell.angle_beta   90.00
_cell.angle_gamma   90.00
#
_symmetry.space_group_name_H-M   'P 1'
#
loop_
_entity.id
_entity.type
_entity.pdbx_description
1 polymer ?
#
loop_
_entity_poly.entity_id
_entity_poly.type
_entity_poly.pdbx_seq_one_letter_code
_entity_poly.pdbx_strand_id
1 'polypeptide(L)'
;MLTPYNNNCGFVYCGHNRASIKVGNFSYLSFNQSATDCYTRPLPTIFKIVLKLKFLLVTLIGFLFISCKTDKKAEPYKSDLKLTENLSDFTTRMTEKDTVKILAELNMEWWIRRDELTITKKNNQIILQTIIKEDTTFEGKYQMRTNELPRKVIKNTDNSFEKHFKNKIERTKDKTVRQYIYKIISPNDTLIFYTDGLGDKGGEVRDYYKFMNHYYPDNKEFRFPDVEIEEVDDISF
;
A
#
# COMPACT_ATOMS: atom_id res chain seq x y z
N MET A 1 -41.50 23.31 12.98
CA MET A 1 -41.59 24.28 11.88
C MET A 1 -41.66 23.49 10.57
N LEU A 2 -42.83 23.53 9.91
CA LEU A 2 -43.12 23.37 8.47
C LEU A 2 -42.53 22.15 7.71
N THR A 3 -43.30 21.06 7.58
CA THR A 3 -44.19 20.64 6.44
C THR A 3 -43.50 19.74 5.41
N PRO A 4 -44.08 18.56 5.08
CA PRO A 4 -43.85 17.84 3.83
C PRO A 4 -44.83 18.32 2.75
N TYR A 5 -44.37 18.37 1.49
CA TYR A 5 -45.22 18.62 0.32
C TYR A 5 -45.71 17.31 -0.29
N ASN A 6 -47.02 17.28 -0.49
CA ASN A 6 -47.85 16.23 -1.06
C ASN A 6 -47.90 16.37 -2.59
N ASN A 7 -48.22 15.29 -3.32
CA ASN A 7 -49.24 15.34 -4.38
C ASN A 7 -49.69 13.94 -4.83
N ASN A 8 -50.88 13.61 -4.32
CA ASN A 8 -51.89 12.65 -4.77
C ASN A 8 -52.15 12.61 -6.28
N CYS A 9 -52.69 11.46 -6.73
CA CYS A 9 -53.96 11.28 -7.49
C CYS A 9 -54.06 9.78 -7.90
N GLY A 10 -55.14 9.02 -7.72
CA GLY A 10 -56.48 9.29 -7.19
C GLY A 10 -57.29 7.98 -7.11
N PHE A 11 -58.06 7.87 -6.04
CA PHE A 11 -59.35 7.22 -5.82
C PHE A 11 -59.81 5.97 -6.61
N VAL A 12 -60.05 4.91 -5.84
CA VAL A 12 -61.12 3.93 -6.08
C VAL A 12 -62.26 4.27 -5.11
N TYR A 13 -63.45 4.53 -5.64
CA TYR A 13 -64.70 4.44 -4.89
C TYR A 13 -65.78 3.80 -5.75
N CYS A 14 -66.37 2.74 -5.23
CA CYS A 14 -67.81 2.56 -5.18
C CYS A 14 -68.09 1.74 -3.92
N GLY A 15 -68.60 2.42 -2.89
CA GLY A 15 -69.07 1.80 -1.67
C GLY A 15 -70.52 1.32 -1.80
N HIS A 16 -70.87 0.34 -0.98
CA HIS A 16 -72.17 0.27 -0.33
C HIS A 16 -72.07 -0.51 0.98
N ASN A 17 -72.05 0.25 2.09
CA ASN A 17 -72.90 0.09 3.28
C ASN A 17 -73.20 -1.31 3.84
N ARG A 18 -72.71 -1.61 5.05
CA ARG A 18 -73.46 -1.41 6.32
C ARG A 18 -72.69 -1.98 7.52
N ALA A 19 -72.44 -1.11 8.49
CA ALA A 19 -72.23 -1.50 9.88
C ALA A 19 -73.52 -2.14 10.42
N SER A 20 -73.37 -3.17 11.25
CA SER A 20 -74.40 -3.60 12.19
C SER A 20 -73.76 -3.87 13.55
N ILE A 21 -74.16 -3.05 14.52
CA ILE A 21 -73.98 -3.26 15.96
C ILE A 21 -75.31 -3.84 16.47
N LYS A 22 -75.21 -4.77 17.41
CA LYS A 22 -76.32 -5.56 17.94
C LYS A 22 -77.03 -4.83 19.10
N VAL A 23 -78.27 -5.28 19.36
CA VAL A 23 -79.06 -5.27 20.62
C VAL A 23 -80.24 -4.28 20.67
N GLY A 24 -81.46 -4.83 20.71
CA GLY A 24 -82.69 -4.15 21.12
C GLY A 24 -83.93 -4.56 20.32
N ASN A 25 -85.03 -4.87 21.01
CA ASN A 25 -86.27 -5.47 20.48
C ASN A 25 -87.05 -4.59 19.49
N PHE A 26 -87.84 -5.27 18.65
CA PHE A 26 -88.93 -4.81 17.75
C PHE A 26 -88.62 -4.51 16.27
N SER A 27 -88.93 -5.53 15.45
CA SER A 27 -89.80 -5.55 14.25
C SER A 27 -89.60 -4.53 13.11
N TYR A 28 -89.28 -5.00 11.90
CA TYR A 28 -90.23 -5.38 10.82
C TYR A 28 -89.58 -5.35 9.42
N LEU A 29 -90.16 -6.18 8.55
CA LEU A 29 -90.28 -6.08 7.08
C LEU A 29 -89.07 -6.46 6.20
N SER A 30 -89.20 -7.67 5.66
CA SER A 30 -88.59 -8.20 4.44
C SER A 30 -88.96 -7.41 3.19
N PHE A 31 -88.03 -7.29 2.25
CA PHE A 31 -88.34 -7.17 0.81
C PHE A 31 -87.34 -8.00 -0.02
N ASN A 32 -87.90 -8.89 -0.83
CA ASN A 32 -87.24 -9.70 -1.86
C ASN A 32 -86.86 -8.82 -3.08
N GLN A 33 -85.71 -9.09 -3.68
CA GLN A 33 -85.48 -8.99 -5.15
C GLN A 33 -84.15 -9.67 -5.48
N SER A 34 -84.22 -10.92 -5.94
CA SER A 34 -84.21 -11.34 -7.36
C SER A 34 -82.79 -11.40 -7.92
N ALA A 35 -82.35 -12.64 -8.13
CA ALA A 35 -81.16 -12.99 -8.87
C ALA A 35 -81.22 -12.43 -10.29
N THR A 36 -80.12 -11.82 -10.72
CA THR A 36 -79.80 -11.63 -12.14
C THR A 36 -78.40 -12.19 -12.38
N ASP A 37 -78.38 -13.17 -13.30
CA ASP A 37 -77.19 -13.83 -13.82
C ASP A 37 -76.20 -12.82 -14.41
N CYS A 38 -74.97 -12.84 -13.91
CA CYS A 38 -73.85 -12.16 -14.54
C CYS A 38 -72.89 -13.19 -15.12
N TYR A 39 -72.99 -13.38 -16.43
CA TYR A 39 -72.03 -14.08 -17.27
C TYR A 39 -70.62 -13.54 -17.05
N THR A 40 -69.70 -14.39 -16.58
CA THR A 40 -68.26 -14.07 -16.56
C THR A 40 -67.69 -14.26 -17.96
N ARG A 41 -67.38 -13.14 -18.64
CA ARG A 41 -66.53 -13.19 -19.85
C ARG A 41 -65.09 -13.50 -19.45
N PRO A 42 -64.41 -14.48 -20.07
CA PRO A 42 -63.00 -14.73 -19.80
C PRO A 42 -62.16 -13.54 -20.29
N LEU A 43 -61.27 -13.06 -19.42
CA LEU A 43 -60.30 -12.02 -19.75
C LEU A 43 -59.40 -12.47 -20.92
N PRO A 44 -59.11 -11.59 -21.89
CA PRO A 44 -58.31 -11.92 -23.06
C PRO A 44 -56.89 -12.34 -22.66
N THR A 45 -56.42 -13.42 -23.26
CA THR A 45 -55.15 -14.13 -23.04
C THR A 45 -53.91 -13.21 -23.05
N ILE A 46 -54.01 -12.06 -23.71
CA ILE A 46 -52.96 -11.03 -23.82
C ILE A 46 -52.62 -10.40 -22.46
N PHE A 47 -53.60 -10.21 -21.57
CA PHE A 47 -53.38 -9.57 -20.25
C PHE A 47 -52.53 -10.45 -19.32
N LYS A 48 -52.65 -11.78 -19.42
CA LYS A 48 -51.82 -12.73 -18.66
C LYS A 48 -50.36 -12.76 -19.11
N ILE A 49 -50.09 -12.47 -20.39
CA ILE A 49 -48.73 -12.47 -20.95
C ILE A 49 -47.97 -11.22 -20.49
N VAL A 50 -48.63 -10.05 -20.52
CA VAL A 50 -48.02 -8.77 -20.09
C VAL A 50 -47.68 -8.79 -18.59
N LEU A 51 -48.51 -9.42 -17.75
CA LEU A 51 -48.25 -9.53 -16.31
C LEU A 51 -47.08 -10.47 -15.99
N LYS A 52 -46.94 -11.58 -16.73
CA LYS A 52 -45.81 -12.52 -16.60
C LYS A 52 -44.47 -11.90 -17.01
N LEU A 53 -44.47 -11.07 -18.06
CA LEU A 53 -43.25 -10.43 -18.55
C LEU A 53 -42.71 -9.37 -17.57
N LYS A 54 -43.60 -8.61 -16.91
CA LYS A 54 -43.22 -7.65 -15.88
C LYS A 54 -42.63 -8.33 -14.63
N PHE A 55 -43.18 -9.47 -14.22
CA PHE A 55 -42.65 -10.23 -13.09
C PHE A 55 -41.28 -10.86 -13.37
N LEU A 56 -41.04 -11.29 -14.61
CA LEU A 56 -39.73 -11.79 -15.05
C LEU A 56 -38.66 -10.69 -15.04
N LEU A 57 -39.03 -9.46 -15.43
CA LEU A 57 -38.09 -8.33 -15.45
C LEU A 57 -37.68 -7.89 -14.03
N VAL A 58 -38.62 -7.88 -13.08
CA VAL A 58 -38.36 -7.53 -11.67
C VAL A 58 -37.49 -8.57 -10.98
N THR A 59 -37.67 -9.86 -11.30
CA THR A 59 -36.82 -10.93 -10.76
C THR A 59 -35.40 -10.90 -11.34
N LEU A 60 -35.25 -10.56 -12.62
CA LEU A 60 -33.93 -10.40 -13.25
C LEU A 60 -33.14 -9.22 -12.63
N ILE A 61 -33.81 -8.09 -12.38
CA ILE A 61 -33.20 -6.92 -11.74
C ILE A 61 -32.82 -7.22 -10.28
N GLY A 62 -33.67 -7.96 -9.55
CA GLY A 62 -33.36 -8.38 -8.17
C GLY A 62 -32.11 -9.26 -8.05
N PHE A 63 -31.88 -10.17 -9.00
CA PHE A 63 -30.68 -11.01 -9.02
C PHE A 63 -29.38 -10.22 -9.28
N LEU A 64 -29.45 -9.11 -10.03
CA LEU A 64 -28.28 -8.25 -10.29
C LEU A 64 -27.82 -7.49 -9.03
N PHE A 65 -28.72 -7.19 -8.10
CA PHE A 65 -28.38 -6.48 -6.85
C PHE A 65 -27.81 -7.39 -5.74
N ILE A 66 -28.03 -8.71 -5.79
CA ILE A 66 -27.54 -9.65 -4.77
C ILE A 66 -26.07 -10.05 -5.02
N SER A 67 -25.53 -9.83 -6.23
CA SER A 67 -24.13 -10.16 -6.56
C SER A 67 -23.11 -9.08 -6.17
N CYS A 68 -23.54 -7.97 -5.59
CA CYS A 68 -22.63 -6.96 -5.06
C CYS A 68 -22.07 -7.45 -3.72
N LYS A 69 -21.12 -8.39 -3.76
CA LYS A 69 -20.26 -8.67 -2.61
C LYS A 69 -19.53 -7.38 -2.29
N THR A 70 -19.91 -6.75 -1.19
CA THR A 70 -19.17 -5.63 -0.63
C THR A 70 -17.79 -6.17 -0.25
N ASP A 71 -16.82 -6.04 -1.15
CA ASP A 71 -15.42 -6.25 -0.83
C ASP A 71 -15.11 -5.29 0.31
N LYS A 72 -15.03 -5.83 1.53
CA LYS A 72 -14.49 -5.10 2.67
C LYS A 72 -13.07 -4.74 2.25
N LYS A 73 -12.88 -3.48 1.83
CA LYS A 73 -11.55 -2.93 1.57
C LYS A 73 -10.73 -3.22 2.82
N ALA A 74 -9.77 -4.13 2.69
CA ALA A 74 -8.84 -4.41 3.77
C ALA A 74 -8.23 -3.07 4.19
N GLU A 75 -8.20 -2.81 5.50
CA GLU A 75 -7.60 -1.59 6.02
C GLU A 75 -6.17 -1.46 5.48
N PRO A 76 -5.76 -0.25 5.06
CA PRO A 76 -4.41 -0.03 4.56
C PRO A 76 -3.41 -0.46 5.63
N TYR A 77 -2.44 -1.27 5.23
CA TYR A 77 -1.40 -1.73 6.14
C TYR A 77 -0.65 -0.53 6.74
N LYS A 78 -0.58 -0.49 8.07
CA LYS A 78 0.20 0.47 8.82
C LYS A 78 1.36 -0.26 9.47
N SER A 79 2.58 0.17 9.15
CA SER A 79 3.78 -0.36 9.78
C SER A 79 3.93 0.20 11.19
N ASP A 80 4.47 -0.59 12.11
CA ASP A 80 4.92 -0.13 13.43
C ASP A 80 6.42 0.21 13.43
N LEU A 81 7.12 0.00 12.31
CA LEU A 81 8.56 0.22 12.22
C LEU A 81 8.88 1.72 12.18
N LYS A 82 9.68 2.19 13.14
CA LYS A 82 10.16 3.57 13.17
C LYS A 82 11.66 3.60 13.46
N LEU A 83 12.47 3.90 12.44
CA LEU A 83 13.93 3.83 12.53
C LEU A 83 14.51 4.78 13.56
N THR A 84 13.91 5.94 13.82
CA THR A 84 14.39 6.84 14.90
C THR A 84 14.39 6.18 16.28
N GLU A 85 13.54 5.17 16.49
CA GLU A 85 13.40 4.44 17.75
C GLU A 85 14.01 3.03 17.67
N ASN A 86 14.00 2.43 16.48
CA ASN A 86 14.29 1.02 16.27
C ASN A 86 15.54 0.77 15.43
N LEU A 87 16.39 1.77 15.19
CA LEU A 87 17.57 1.61 14.32
C LEU A 87 18.45 0.43 14.72
N SER A 88 18.52 0.09 16.01
CA SER A 88 19.41 -0.95 16.53
C SER A 88 18.98 -2.39 16.25
N ASP A 89 17.73 -2.63 15.89
CA ASP A 89 17.14 -3.97 15.75
C ASP A 89 16.00 -4.00 14.70
N PHE A 90 16.05 -3.09 13.72
CA PHE A 90 14.93 -2.86 12.82
C PHE A 90 14.58 -4.12 12.00
N THR A 91 15.56 -4.93 11.59
CA THR A 91 15.29 -6.14 10.80
C THR A 91 14.52 -7.20 11.60
N THR A 92 14.76 -7.28 12.91
CA THR A 92 14.01 -8.19 13.80
C THR A 92 12.55 -7.76 13.89
N ARG A 93 12.29 -6.45 13.97
CA ARG A 93 10.95 -5.84 14.11
C ARG A 93 10.16 -5.79 12.80
N MET A 94 10.82 -5.85 11.66
CA MET A 94 10.15 -5.88 10.36
C MET A 94 9.13 -7.03 10.29
N THR A 95 8.01 -6.74 9.64
CA THR A 95 7.03 -7.70 9.14
C THR A 95 7.28 -7.97 7.66
N GLU A 96 6.55 -8.93 7.07
CA GLU A 96 6.69 -9.25 5.64
C GLU A 96 6.18 -8.15 4.70
N LYS A 97 5.39 -7.21 5.22
CA LYS A 97 4.89 -6.05 4.46
C LYS A 97 5.84 -4.85 4.54
N ASP A 98 6.82 -4.90 5.43
CA ASP A 98 7.80 -3.83 5.58
C ASP A 98 8.88 -3.92 4.52
N THR A 99 9.30 -2.76 4.05
CA THR A 99 10.48 -2.61 3.19
C THR A 99 11.31 -1.46 3.71
N VAL A 100 12.59 -1.72 3.97
CA VAL A 100 13.57 -0.68 4.31
C VAL A 100 14.50 -0.50 3.12
N LYS A 101 14.69 0.74 2.70
CA LYS A 101 15.63 1.10 1.63
C LYS A 101 16.76 1.92 2.19
N ILE A 102 17.99 1.59 1.82
CA ILE A 102 19.19 2.32 2.19
C ILE A 102 19.84 2.80 0.92
N LEU A 103 19.97 4.11 0.78
CA LEU A 103 20.75 4.72 -0.29
C LEU A 103 22.11 5.08 0.29
N ALA A 104 23.17 4.49 -0.23
CA ALA A 104 24.55 4.85 0.06
C ALA A 104 25.06 5.75 -1.06
N GLU A 105 25.31 7.02 -0.77
CA GLU A 105 25.88 7.97 -1.73
C GLU A 105 27.40 7.93 -1.59
N LEU A 106 28.12 7.36 -2.55
CA LEU A 106 29.55 7.06 -2.45
C LEU A 106 30.42 7.99 -3.29
N ASN A 107 29.84 9.07 -3.82
CA ASN A 107 30.55 9.97 -4.71
C ASN A 107 31.81 10.55 -4.04
N MET A 108 32.92 10.49 -4.77
CA MET A 108 34.22 11.06 -4.41
C MET A 108 34.80 11.74 -5.65
N GLU A 109 35.10 13.04 -5.61
CA GLU A 109 35.70 13.85 -6.69
C GLU A 109 35.28 13.46 -8.14
N TRP A 110 35.97 12.50 -8.76
CA TRP A 110 35.76 12.05 -10.16
C TRP A 110 34.97 10.75 -10.30
N TRP A 111 34.54 10.16 -9.20
CA TRP A 111 33.86 8.88 -9.12
C TRP A 111 32.47 9.06 -8.53
N ILE A 112 31.43 8.82 -9.34
CA ILE A 112 30.03 8.93 -8.93
C ILE A 112 29.48 7.52 -8.78
N ARG A 113 29.08 7.16 -7.57
CA ARG A 113 28.44 5.88 -7.29
C ARG A 113 27.38 6.02 -6.22
N ARG A 114 26.23 5.38 -6.46
CA ARG A 114 25.16 5.20 -5.49
C ARG A 114 24.76 3.75 -5.44
N ASP A 115 24.74 3.21 -4.23
CA ASP A 115 24.27 1.86 -3.99
C ASP A 115 22.89 1.91 -3.31
N GLU A 116 21.95 1.13 -3.82
CA GLU A 116 20.59 0.99 -3.30
C GLU A 116 20.45 -0.40 -2.68
N LEU A 117 20.35 -0.45 -1.36
CA LEU A 117 20.10 -1.68 -0.62
C LEU A 117 18.61 -1.71 -0.28
N THR A 118 17.94 -2.78 -0.66
CA THR A 118 16.55 -3.05 -0.29
C THR A 118 16.53 -4.25 0.65
N ILE A 119 15.99 -4.02 1.85
CA ILE A 119 15.83 -5.01 2.90
C ILE A 119 14.35 -5.34 2.99
N THR A 120 14.03 -6.62 2.88
CA THR A 120 12.66 -7.16 3.01
C THR A 120 12.67 -8.37 3.92
N LYS A 121 11.51 -8.74 4.46
CA LYS A 121 11.34 -9.97 5.25
C LYS A 121 10.38 -10.91 4.54
N LYS A 122 10.74 -12.19 4.44
CA LYS A 122 9.88 -13.23 3.86
C LYS A 122 10.12 -14.55 4.57
N ASN A 123 9.06 -15.22 5.01
CA ASN A 123 9.15 -16.50 5.74
C ASN A 123 10.12 -16.40 6.93
N ASN A 124 10.05 -15.28 7.67
CA ASN A 124 10.95 -14.95 8.77
C ASN A 124 12.46 -14.85 8.42
N GLN A 125 12.80 -14.76 7.13
CA GLN A 125 14.16 -14.50 6.65
C GLN A 125 14.31 -13.07 6.19
N ILE A 126 15.46 -12.46 6.47
CA ILE A 126 15.81 -11.12 5.98
C ILE A 126 16.51 -11.27 4.64
N ILE A 127 15.98 -10.60 3.63
CA ILE A 127 16.49 -10.63 2.25
C ILE A 127 17.09 -9.26 1.95
N LEU A 128 18.37 -9.25 1.62
CA LEU A 128 19.11 -8.12 1.11
C LEU A 128 19.18 -8.21 -0.42
N GLN A 129 18.70 -7.17 -1.10
CA GLN A 129 18.89 -6.94 -2.52
C GLN A 129 19.74 -5.67 -2.69
N THR A 130 20.72 -5.69 -3.57
CA THR A 130 21.63 -4.56 -3.78
C THR A 130 21.69 -4.21 -5.25
N ILE A 131 21.51 -2.94 -5.56
CA ILE A 131 21.68 -2.37 -6.91
C ILE A 131 22.78 -1.32 -6.82
N ILE A 132 23.82 -1.48 -7.63
CA ILE A 132 24.92 -0.54 -7.76
C ILE A 132 24.64 0.33 -8.98
N LYS A 133 24.72 1.65 -8.82
CA LYS A 133 24.65 2.62 -9.91
C LYS A 133 25.92 3.44 -9.92
N GLU A 134 26.68 3.40 -11.00
CA GLU A 134 28.01 4.02 -11.08
C GLU A 134 28.22 4.72 -12.43
N ASP A 135 28.79 5.92 -12.42
CA ASP A 135 29.33 6.56 -13.63
C ASP A 135 30.79 6.13 -13.81
N THR A 136 31.04 5.33 -14.84
CA THR A 136 32.38 4.83 -15.18
C THR A 136 33.08 5.65 -16.26
N THR A 137 32.45 6.73 -16.74
CA THR A 137 32.98 7.49 -17.89
C THR A 137 34.01 8.53 -17.49
N PHE A 138 34.04 8.97 -16.22
CA PHE A 138 34.88 10.09 -15.73
C PHE A 138 34.72 11.42 -16.53
N GLU A 139 33.76 11.47 -17.46
CA GLU A 139 33.50 12.60 -18.35
C GLU A 139 32.30 13.44 -17.88
N GLY A 140 31.73 13.13 -16.71
CA GLY A 140 30.53 13.80 -16.19
C GLY A 140 29.31 13.66 -17.12
N LYS A 141 29.29 12.62 -17.97
CA LYS A 141 28.20 12.36 -18.92
C LYS A 141 27.00 11.67 -18.24
N TYR A 142 27.10 11.31 -16.96
CA TYR A 142 26.04 10.69 -16.16
C TYR A 142 25.47 9.41 -16.78
N GLN A 143 26.28 8.68 -17.53
CA GLN A 143 25.89 7.38 -18.09
C GLN A 143 26.07 6.32 -17.01
N MET A 144 25.05 6.20 -16.15
CA MET A 144 25.09 5.30 -15.00
C MET A 144 24.98 3.84 -15.44
N ARG A 145 26.05 3.07 -15.27
CA ARG A 145 26.00 1.61 -15.28
C ARG A 145 25.17 1.17 -14.08
N THR A 146 24.19 0.30 -14.31
CA THR A 146 23.40 -0.33 -13.24
C THR A 146 23.75 -1.80 -13.15
N ASN A 147 24.13 -2.27 -11.97
CA ASN A 147 24.41 -3.67 -11.69
C ASN A 147 23.56 -4.16 -10.52
N GLU A 148 22.65 -5.10 -10.79
CA GLU A 148 21.85 -5.75 -9.75
C GLU A 148 22.56 -7.01 -9.25
N LEU A 149 22.86 -7.05 -7.96
CA LEU A 149 23.52 -8.19 -7.35
C LEU A 149 22.53 -9.31 -6.99
N PRO A 150 22.98 -10.57 -6.93
CA PRO A 150 22.15 -11.67 -6.46
C PRO A 150 21.59 -11.39 -5.06
N ARG A 151 20.29 -11.61 -4.87
CA ARG A 151 19.66 -11.48 -3.54
C ARG A 151 20.33 -12.40 -2.53
N LYS A 152 20.54 -11.90 -1.31
CA LYS A 152 21.15 -12.64 -0.20
C LYS A 152 20.17 -12.76 0.96
N VAL A 153 20.06 -13.96 1.51
CA VAL A 153 19.47 -14.15 2.85
C VAL A 153 20.56 -13.82 3.86
N ILE A 154 20.32 -12.81 4.71
CA ILE A 154 21.28 -12.42 5.75
C ILE A 154 20.83 -13.02 7.10
N LYS A 155 21.79 -13.63 7.81
CA LYS A 155 21.61 -14.05 9.20
C LYS A 155 22.07 -12.90 10.09
N ASN A 156 21.14 -12.23 10.75
CA ASN A 156 21.41 -11.03 11.52
C ASN A 156 21.07 -11.23 13.00
N THR A 157 21.60 -12.29 13.60
CA THR A 157 21.25 -12.72 14.96
C THR A 157 21.82 -11.81 16.06
N ASP A 158 22.87 -11.06 15.75
CA ASP A 158 23.57 -10.16 16.66
C ASP A 158 23.31 -8.67 16.35
N ASN A 159 22.38 -8.38 15.44
CA ASN A 159 22.11 -7.04 14.89
C ASN A 159 23.37 -6.36 14.32
N SER A 160 24.33 -7.13 13.80
CA SER A 160 25.54 -6.59 13.16
C SER A 160 25.23 -5.68 11.98
N PHE A 161 24.17 -5.97 11.22
CA PHE A 161 23.72 -5.13 10.11
C PHE A 161 23.36 -3.72 10.60
N GLU A 162 22.52 -3.63 11.63
CA GLU A 162 22.08 -2.38 12.24
C GLU A 162 23.20 -1.64 12.94
N LYS A 163 24.12 -2.38 13.58
CA LYS A 163 25.24 -1.81 14.34
C LYS A 163 26.10 -0.88 13.48
N HIS A 164 26.25 -1.17 12.18
CA HIS A 164 26.94 -0.30 11.22
C HIS A 164 26.37 1.12 11.20
N PHE A 165 25.03 1.24 11.21
CA PHE A 165 24.32 2.52 11.18
C PHE A 165 24.13 3.12 12.57
N LYS A 166 23.81 2.28 13.57
CA LYS A 166 23.60 2.72 14.96
C LYS A 166 24.80 3.47 15.51
N ASN A 167 26.01 2.96 15.25
CA ASN A 167 27.25 3.57 15.71
C ASN A 167 27.49 4.97 15.11
N LYS A 168 26.71 5.35 14.10
CA LYS A 168 26.82 6.61 13.35
C LYS A 168 25.63 7.54 13.60
N ILE A 169 24.76 7.24 14.57
CA ILE A 169 23.50 8.00 14.78
C ILE A 169 23.72 9.50 15.03
N GLU A 170 24.84 9.90 15.63
CA GLU A 170 25.16 11.31 15.84
C GLU A 170 25.25 12.11 14.54
N ARG A 171 25.61 11.44 13.42
CA ARG A 171 25.64 12.03 12.08
C ARG A 171 24.27 12.44 11.54
N THR A 172 23.16 12.12 12.22
CA THR A 172 21.82 12.58 11.83
C THR A 172 21.46 13.96 12.37
N LYS A 173 22.27 14.50 13.30
CA LYS A 173 21.98 15.77 13.98
C LYS A 173 22.46 16.98 13.18
N ASP A 174 23.60 16.84 12.49
CA ASP A 174 24.19 17.92 11.72
C ASP A 174 23.50 18.05 10.35
N LYS A 175 22.86 19.20 10.11
CA LYS A 175 22.18 19.53 8.85
C LYS A 175 22.93 20.61 8.07
N THR A 176 24.07 21.06 8.59
CA THR A 176 24.75 22.27 8.12
C THR A 176 25.73 21.99 6.96
N VAL A 177 26.22 20.74 6.83
CA VAL A 177 27.17 20.32 5.79
C VAL A 177 26.51 19.42 4.73
N ARG A 178 26.75 19.73 3.45
CA ARG A 178 25.85 19.49 2.30
C ARG A 178 25.93 18.10 1.64
N GLN A 179 26.58 17.12 2.26
CA GLN A 179 26.69 15.77 1.69
C GLN A 179 26.25 14.72 2.70
N TYR A 180 25.40 13.79 2.25
CA TYR A 180 25.01 12.63 3.05
C TYR A 180 25.76 11.39 2.57
N ILE A 181 26.02 10.46 3.48
CA ILE A 181 26.52 9.11 3.15
C ILE A 181 25.39 8.11 3.08
N TYR A 182 24.42 8.17 4.00
CA TYR A 182 23.30 7.25 4.03
C TYR A 182 21.97 7.98 4.08
N LYS A 183 21.00 7.46 3.35
CA LYS A 183 19.57 7.77 3.53
C LYS A 183 18.81 6.45 3.73
N ILE A 184 18.35 6.21 4.95
CA ILE A 184 17.62 5.00 5.35
C ILE A 184 16.13 5.36 5.41
N ILE A 185 15.32 4.70 4.60
CA ILE A 185 13.90 4.98 4.41
C ILE A 185 13.12 3.76 4.90
N SER A 186 12.24 3.95 5.87
CA SER A 186 11.24 2.98 6.30
C SER A 186 9.84 3.42 5.85
N PRO A 187 8.79 2.61 6.08
CA PRO A 187 7.42 3.02 5.80
C PRO A 187 6.96 4.28 6.55
N ASN A 188 7.49 4.54 7.75
CA ASN A 188 7.00 5.62 8.63
C ASN A 188 7.98 6.79 8.79
N ASP A 189 9.27 6.59 8.53
CA ASP A 189 10.28 7.62 8.75
C ASP A 189 11.51 7.47 7.85
N THR A 190 12.40 8.46 7.92
CA THR A 190 13.65 8.49 7.18
C THR A 190 14.75 9.06 8.05
N LEU A 191 15.89 8.38 8.08
CA LEU A 191 17.12 8.86 8.70
C LEU A 191 18.13 9.23 7.61
N ILE A 192 18.78 10.38 7.77
CA ILE A 192 19.82 10.86 6.87
C ILE A 192 21.09 11.05 7.70
N PHE A 193 22.20 10.46 7.24
CA PHE A 193 23.49 10.50 7.90
C PHE A 193 24.43 11.38 7.08
N TYR A 194 24.90 12.45 7.68
CA TYR A 194 25.73 13.46 7.03
C TYR A 194 27.23 13.21 7.26
N THR A 195 28.04 13.75 6.36
CA THR A 195 29.50 13.73 6.44
C THR A 195 30.04 15.15 6.51
N ASP A 196 31.13 15.32 7.24
CA ASP A 196 31.82 16.61 7.42
C ASP A 196 33.09 16.68 6.56
N GLY A 197 32.94 17.20 5.34
CA GLY A 197 34.03 17.35 4.39
C GLY A 197 34.48 16.03 3.74
N LEU A 198 35.50 16.14 2.88
CA LEU A 198 35.93 15.06 2.00
C LEU A 198 36.69 13.94 2.73
N GLY A 199 37.50 14.27 3.74
CA GLY A 199 38.26 13.30 4.52
C GLY A 199 37.35 12.34 5.30
N ASP A 200 36.35 12.90 5.99
CA ASP A 200 35.31 12.12 6.68
C ASP A 200 34.50 11.27 5.69
N LYS A 201 34.12 11.85 4.55
CA LYS A 201 33.43 11.13 3.47
C LYS A 201 34.23 9.92 2.98
N GLY A 202 35.52 10.09 2.73
CA GLY A 202 36.41 9.01 2.29
C GLY A 202 36.52 7.89 3.34
N GLY A 203 36.58 8.24 4.63
CA GLY A 203 36.53 7.27 5.73
C GLY A 203 35.22 6.46 5.74
N GLU A 204 34.08 7.14 5.56
CA GLU A 204 32.77 6.50 5.53
C GLU A 204 32.54 5.62 4.30
N VAL A 205 33.07 6.02 3.13
CA VAL A 205 33.12 5.16 1.94
C VAL A 205 33.96 3.91 2.23
N ARG A 206 35.10 4.06 2.93
CA ARG A 206 35.93 2.92 3.34
C ARG A 206 35.17 1.91 4.18
N ASP A 207 34.47 2.42 5.18
CA ASP A 207 33.67 1.60 6.10
C ASP A 207 32.46 0.96 5.40
N TYR A 208 31.84 1.66 4.45
CA TYR A 208 30.76 1.10 3.63
C TYR A 208 31.22 -0.14 2.85
N TYR A 209 32.36 -0.08 2.19
CA TYR A 209 32.89 -1.22 1.43
C TYR A 209 33.21 -2.40 2.34
N LYS A 210 33.81 -2.16 3.52
CA LYS A 210 34.03 -3.23 4.52
C LYS A 210 32.71 -3.88 4.92
N PHE A 211 31.69 -3.06 5.16
CA PHE A 211 30.34 -3.52 5.48
C PHE A 211 29.74 -4.38 4.35
N MET A 212 29.81 -3.93 3.10
CA MET A 212 29.25 -4.68 1.97
C MET A 212 30.05 -5.93 1.61
N ASN A 213 31.38 -5.90 1.77
CA ASN A 213 32.25 -7.05 1.56
C ASN A 213 31.95 -8.19 2.54
N HIS A 214 31.41 -7.89 3.72
CA HIS A 214 30.92 -8.93 4.63
C HIS A 214 29.75 -9.74 4.02
N TYR A 215 28.86 -9.10 3.28
CA TYR A 215 27.69 -9.76 2.65
C TYR A 215 27.97 -10.28 1.23
N TYR A 216 28.96 -9.71 0.56
CA TYR A 216 29.37 -10.05 -0.80
C TYR A 216 30.90 -10.20 -0.94
N PRO A 217 31.55 -11.13 -0.21
CA PRO A 217 33.02 -11.22 -0.13
C PRO A 217 33.72 -11.51 -1.45
N ASP A 218 33.05 -12.24 -2.35
CA ASP A 218 33.61 -12.62 -3.66
C ASP A 218 33.29 -11.58 -4.75
N ASN A 219 32.53 -10.53 -4.42
CA ASN A 219 32.13 -9.54 -5.40
C ASN A 219 33.20 -8.46 -5.55
N LYS A 220 33.78 -8.39 -6.75
CA LYS A 220 34.81 -7.39 -7.11
C LYS A 220 34.36 -5.94 -6.93
N GLU A 221 33.06 -5.65 -6.96
CA GLU A 221 32.49 -4.31 -6.82
C GLU A 221 32.68 -3.72 -5.40
N PHE A 222 33.01 -4.55 -4.40
CA PHE A 222 33.28 -4.13 -3.02
C PHE A 222 34.72 -4.39 -2.58
N ARG A 223 35.62 -4.64 -3.54
CA ARG A 223 37.06 -4.66 -3.27
C ARG A 223 37.59 -3.25 -3.40
N PHE A 224 38.44 -2.84 -2.46
CA PHE A 224 39.24 -1.64 -2.67
C PHE A 224 40.19 -1.89 -3.84
N PRO A 225 40.39 -0.92 -4.74
CA PRO A 225 41.47 -1.03 -5.71
C PRO A 225 42.78 -1.17 -4.95
N ASP A 226 43.57 -2.16 -5.33
CA ASP A 226 44.95 -2.28 -4.87
C ASP A 226 45.69 -1.05 -5.41
N VAL A 227 46.05 -0.12 -4.52
CA VAL A 227 46.88 1.01 -4.90
C VAL A 227 48.31 0.48 -4.95
N GLU A 228 48.80 0.16 -6.14
CA GLU A 228 50.23 0.00 -6.36
C GLU A 228 50.86 1.38 -6.18
N ILE A 229 51.54 1.58 -5.05
CA ILE A 229 52.32 2.78 -4.80
C ILE A 229 53.62 2.59 -5.58
N GLU A 230 53.71 3.17 -6.78
CA GLU A 230 55.00 3.37 -7.43
C GLU A 230 55.78 4.39 -6.59
N GLU A 231 56.89 3.94 -5.99
CA GLU A 231 57.86 4.85 -5.37
C GLU A 231 58.44 5.72 -6.49
N VAL A 232 58.01 6.98 -6.54
CA VAL A 232 58.62 7.97 -7.44
C VAL A 232 59.86 8.50 -6.72
N ASP A 233 61.03 8.16 -7.25
CA ASP A 233 62.31 8.67 -6.77
C ASP A 233 62.27 10.21 -6.69
N ASP A 234 62.61 10.72 -5.51
CA ASP A 234 62.72 12.12 -5.07
C ASP A 234 62.40 13.21 -6.12
N ILE A 235 61.30 13.94 -5.87
CA ILE A 235 61.06 15.24 -6.51
C ILE A 235 62.11 16.22 -5.95
N SER A 236 63.23 16.37 -6.64
CA SER A 236 64.22 17.40 -6.34
C SER A 236 63.62 18.78 -6.66
N PHE A 237 63.54 19.66 -5.66
CA PHE A 237 63.18 21.07 -5.80
C PHE A 237 64.42 21.95 -6.06
#